data_AF-A0A916H4S5-F1
#
_entry.id   AF-A0A916H4S5-F1
#
_cell.length_a   1.000
_cell.length_b   1.000
_cell.length_c   1.000
_cell.angle_alpha   90.00
_cell.angle_beta   90.00
_cell.angle_gamma   90.00
#
_symmetry.space_group_name_H-M   'P 1'
#
loop_
_entity.id
_entity.type
_entity.pdbx_description
1 polymer ?
#
loop_
_entity_poly.entity_id
_entity_poly.type
_entity_poly.pdbx_seq_one_letter_code
_entity_poly.pdbx_strand_id
1 'polypeptide(L)'
;MNATFKKFTLTQKLGIAAAIAFFMLLTRGSHVLTTVSLPDASLVLFLLGGLFLGRAAWFLVFFVLGSVIDFGVAALDPWQGFCLTDGYWGLIPAYGAMWLGGRWLAGRADAFAPLAYGITALITTLTAFVISTQTYYLFSGRFPNNGVLETIQYGWDYFPGYVGFAALYFAIVWGVARIVRHFRIAHTAEA
;
A
#
# COMPACT_ATOMS: atom_id res chain seq x y z
N MET A 1 -1.40 30.85 -5.95
CA MET A 1 -2.16 30.23 -7.06
C MET A 1 -2.56 28.82 -6.62
N ASN A 2 -3.81 28.64 -6.21
CA ASN A 2 -4.34 27.35 -5.75
C ASN A 2 -4.49 26.42 -6.95
N ALA A 3 -3.61 25.42 -7.08
CA ALA A 3 -3.81 24.32 -8.01
C ALA A 3 -4.94 23.45 -7.47
N THR A 4 -6.18 23.80 -7.82
CA THR A 4 -7.36 22.96 -7.61
C THR A 4 -7.09 21.60 -8.25
N PHE A 5 -6.99 20.54 -7.45
CA PHE A 5 -6.86 19.17 -7.96
C PHE A 5 -7.94 18.94 -9.04
N LYS A 6 -7.50 18.73 -10.28
CA LYS A 6 -8.39 18.42 -11.40
C LYS A 6 -9.16 17.16 -11.01
N LYS A 7 -10.48 17.26 -10.82
CA LYS A 7 -11.32 16.10 -10.51
C LYS A 7 -11.15 15.08 -11.64
N PHE A 8 -10.58 13.91 -11.34
CA PHE A 8 -10.47 12.84 -12.31
C PHE A 8 -11.86 12.44 -12.81
N THR A 9 -11.97 12.23 -14.12
CA THR A 9 -13.17 11.65 -14.75
C THR A 9 -13.36 10.21 -14.29
N LEU A 10 -14.58 9.67 -14.46
CA LEU A 10 -14.85 8.28 -14.10
C LEU A 10 -13.93 7.30 -14.83
N THR A 11 -13.72 7.49 -16.13
CA THR A 11 -12.82 6.66 -16.96
C THR A 11 -11.39 6.67 -16.43
N GLN A 12 -10.87 7.83 -16.02
CA GLN A 12 -9.54 7.93 -15.43
C GLN A 12 -9.46 7.19 -14.09
N LYS A 13 -10.49 7.30 -13.25
CA LYS A 13 -10.54 6.57 -11.97
C LYS A 13 -10.58 5.06 -12.20
N LEU A 14 -11.34 4.59 -13.19
CA LEU A 14 -11.38 3.18 -13.56
C LEU A 14 -10.03 2.69 -14.08
N GLY A 15 -9.35 3.48 -14.93
CA GLY A 15 -8.00 3.15 -15.39
C GLY A 15 -6.98 3.04 -14.25
N ILE A 16 -7.03 3.98 -13.29
CA ILE A 16 -6.18 3.93 -12.09
C ILE A 16 -6.53 2.71 -11.23
N ALA A 17 -7.80 2.41 -11.03
CA ALA A 17 -8.23 1.26 -10.26
C ALA A 17 -7.82 -0.06 -10.90
N ALA A 18 -7.92 -0.17 -12.23
CA ALA A 18 -7.46 -1.32 -12.98
C ALA A 18 -5.94 -1.51 -12.86
N ALA A 19 -5.16 -0.42 -12.95
CA ALA A 19 -3.72 -0.47 -12.74
C ALA A 19 -3.36 -0.93 -11.32
N ILE A 20 -4.03 -0.41 -10.30
CA ILE A 20 -3.84 -0.86 -8.91
C ILE A 20 -4.14 -2.35 -8.77
N ALA A 21 -5.30 -2.80 -9.27
CA ALA A 21 -5.69 -4.21 -9.20
C ALA A 21 -4.69 -5.13 -9.92
N PHE A 22 -4.20 -4.71 -11.09
CA PHE A 22 -3.17 -5.43 -11.83
C PHE A 22 -1.88 -5.59 -11.02
N PHE A 23 -1.37 -4.52 -10.41
CA PHE A 23 -0.15 -4.60 -9.59
C PHE A 23 -0.35 -5.38 -8.29
N MET A 24 -1.55 -5.36 -7.70
CA MET A 24 -1.87 -6.23 -6.57
C MET A 24 -1.77 -7.70 -6.98
N LEU A 25 -2.39 -8.11 -8.09
CA LEU A 25 -2.30 -9.48 -8.59
C LEU A 25 -0.85 -9.88 -8.91
N LEU A 26 -0.09 -8.98 -9.53
CA LEU A 26 1.28 -9.24 -9.95
C LEU A 26 2.25 -9.44 -8.77
N THR A 27 2.06 -8.73 -7.66
CA THR A 27 3.04 -8.70 -6.56
C THR A 27 2.60 -9.53 -5.35
N ARG A 28 1.32 -9.46 -4.98
CA ARG A 28 0.77 -10.17 -3.83
C ARG A 28 0.52 -11.65 -4.12
N GLY A 29 0.12 -11.97 -5.35
CA GLY A 29 -0.06 -13.35 -5.81
C GLY A 29 1.20 -13.98 -6.42
N SER A 30 2.35 -13.29 -6.36
CA SER A 30 3.54 -13.64 -7.16
C SER A 30 4.10 -15.03 -6.87
N HIS A 31 3.98 -15.54 -5.64
CA HIS A 31 4.39 -16.90 -5.28
C HIS A 31 3.60 -18.01 -6.00
N VAL A 32 2.39 -17.72 -6.48
CA VAL A 32 1.53 -18.68 -7.19
C VAL A 32 1.51 -18.41 -8.70
N LEU A 33 1.66 -17.14 -9.11
CA LEU A 33 1.48 -16.72 -10.50
C LEU A 33 2.78 -16.72 -11.32
N THR A 34 3.96 -16.57 -10.70
CA THR A 34 5.21 -16.35 -11.42
C THR A 34 6.40 -17.09 -10.77
N THR A 35 7.38 -17.49 -11.58
CA THR A 35 8.65 -18.08 -11.09
C THR A 35 9.57 -17.05 -10.43
N VAL A 36 9.27 -15.77 -10.59
CA VAL A 36 9.94 -14.63 -9.95
C VAL A 36 8.98 -14.03 -8.94
N SER A 37 9.30 -14.09 -7.65
CA SER A 37 8.48 -13.50 -6.59
C SER A 37 8.84 -12.03 -6.41
N LEU A 38 8.02 -11.14 -6.99
CA LEU A 38 8.14 -9.71 -6.76
C LEU A 38 7.71 -9.37 -5.33
N PRO A 39 8.39 -8.43 -4.64
CA PRO A 39 7.94 -7.98 -3.33
C PRO A 39 6.53 -7.39 -3.38
N ASP A 40 5.75 -7.55 -2.32
CA ASP A 40 4.38 -7.02 -2.23
C ASP A 40 4.37 -5.47 -2.33
N ALA A 41 3.54 -4.94 -3.24
CA ALA A 41 3.40 -3.50 -3.46
C ALA A 41 2.16 -2.89 -2.76
N SER A 42 1.41 -3.64 -1.97
CA SER A 42 0.11 -3.26 -1.40
C SER A 42 0.19 -1.92 -0.66
N LEU A 43 1.23 -1.68 0.14
CA LEU A 43 1.39 -0.43 0.90
C LEU A 43 1.36 0.80 -0.01
N VAL A 44 2.21 0.84 -1.04
CA VAL A 44 2.24 1.97 -1.97
C VAL A 44 0.92 2.08 -2.73
N LEU A 45 0.30 0.95 -3.08
CA LEU A 45 -0.94 0.92 -3.86
C LEU A 45 -2.13 1.48 -3.06
N PHE A 46 -2.23 1.17 -1.76
CA PHE A 46 -3.25 1.75 -0.88
C PHE A 46 -3.05 3.26 -0.68
N LEU A 47 -1.80 3.73 -0.57
CA LEU A 47 -1.51 5.16 -0.52
C LEU A 47 -1.89 5.85 -1.83
N LEU A 48 -1.55 5.26 -2.98
CA LEU A 48 -1.93 5.79 -4.29
C LEU A 48 -3.45 5.77 -4.51
N GLY A 49 -4.14 4.75 -4.02
CA GLY A 49 -5.60 4.70 -4.02
C GLY A 49 -6.21 5.86 -3.23
N GLY A 50 -5.67 6.15 -2.03
CA GLY A 50 -6.04 7.33 -1.25
C GLY A 50 -5.79 8.64 -1.99
N LEU A 51 -4.62 8.74 -2.63
CA LEU A 51 -4.19 9.93 -3.37
C LEU A 51 -5.07 10.22 -4.60
N PHE A 52 -5.37 9.19 -5.41
CA PHE A 52 -6.02 9.38 -6.72
C PHE A 52 -7.52 9.10 -6.72
N LEU A 53 -8.00 8.14 -5.94
CA LEU A 53 -9.40 7.69 -5.96
C LEU A 53 -10.22 8.28 -4.81
N GLY A 54 -9.63 8.32 -3.62
CA GLY A 54 -10.08 9.08 -2.46
C GLY A 54 -11.34 8.62 -1.74
N ARG A 55 -12.27 7.91 -2.39
CA ARG A 55 -13.51 7.37 -1.79
C ARG A 55 -13.22 6.08 -1.03
N ALA A 56 -13.73 5.93 0.19
CA ALA A 56 -13.59 4.72 1.00
C ALA A 56 -14.13 3.45 0.32
N ALA A 57 -15.10 3.56 -0.60
CA ALA A 57 -15.56 2.41 -1.39
C ALA A 57 -14.42 1.75 -2.19
N TRP A 58 -13.48 2.53 -2.73
CA TRP A 58 -12.32 1.98 -3.43
C TRP A 58 -11.35 1.27 -2.50
N PHE A 59 -11.16 1.79 -1.28
CA PHE A 59 -10.40 1.10 -0.25
C PHE A 59 -10.96 -0.30 0.01
N LEU A 60 -12.29 -0.40 0.21
CA LEU A 60 -12.95 -1.69 0.43
C LEU A 60 -12.79 -2.64 -0.75
N VAL A 61 -12.91 -2.15 -1.99
CA VAL A 61 -12.69 -2.96 -3.20
C VAL A 61 -11.30 -3.57 -3.22
N PHE A 62 -10.25 -2.78 -2.97
CA PHE A 62 -8.88 -3.31 -2.97
C PHE A 62 -8.58 -4.18 -1.77
N PHE A 63 -9.15 -3.88 -0.60
CA PHE A 63 -9.03 -4.75 0.57
C PHE A 63 -9.64 -6.13 0.30
N VAL A 64 -10.87 -6.16 -0.22
CA VAL A 64 -11.53 -7.42 -0.61
C VAL A 64 -10.73 -8.15 -1.69
N LEU A 65 -10.19 -7.44 -2.69
CA LEU A 65 -9.33 -8.06 -3.70
C LEU A 65 -8.09 -8.70 -3.07
N GLY A 66 -7.41 -7.99 -2.16
CA GLY A 66 -6.27 -8.53 -1.43
C GLY A 66 -6.63 -9.79 -0.63
N SER A 67 -7.76 -9.76 0.08
CA SER A 67 -8.26 -10.94 0.81
C SER A 67 -8.61 -12.10 -0.11
N VAL A 68 -9.25 -11.84 -1.26
CA VAL A 68 -9.53 -12.90 -2.25
C VAL A 68 -8.24 -13.53 -2.76
N ILE A 69 -7.18 -12.74 -2.99
CA ILE A 69 -5.87 -13.27 -3.38
C ILE A 69 -5.31 -14.14 -2.25
N ASP A 70 -5.24 -13.63 -1.01
CA ASP A 70 -4.59 -14.33 0.10
C ASP A 70 -5.31 -15.64 0.46
N PHE A 71 -6.64 -15.59 0.63
CA PHE A 71 -7.46 -16.76 0.95
C PHE A 71 -7.54 -17.73 -0.23
N GLY A 72 -7.54 -17.23 -1.48
CA GLY A 72 -7.48 -18.07 -2.67
C GLY A 72 -6.18 -18.86 -2.77
N VAL A 73 -5.04 -18.21 -2.52
CA VAL A 73 -3.73 -18.86 -2.46
C VAL A 73 -3.68 -19.89 -1.34
N ALA A 74 -4.18 -19.56 -0.14
CA ALA A 74 -4.23 -20.49 0.98
C ALA A 74 -5.16 -21.70 0.73
N ALA A 75 -6.21 -21.54 -0.07
CA ALA A 75 -7.07 -22.65 -0.46
C ALA A 75 -6.38 -23.64 -1.42
N LEU A 76 -5.40 -23.18 -2.21
CA LEU A 76 -4.61 -24.01 -3.11
C LEU A 76 -3.40 -24.65 -2.40
N ASP A 77 -2.76 -23.90 -1.50
CA ASP A 77 -1.65 -24.35 -0.68
C ASP A 77 -1.88 -23.93 0.79
N PRO A 78 -2.36 -24.85 1.66
CA PRO A 78 -2.64 -24.56 3.06
C PRO A 78 -1.45 -24.01 3.85
N TRP A 79 -0.21 -24.24 3.38
CA TRP A 79 0.98 -23.68 4.01
C TRP A 79 1.03 -22.15 3.93
N GLN A 80 0.44 -21.57 2.88
CA GLN A 80 0.28 -20.13 2.70
C GLN A 80 -0.77 -19.53 3.64
N GLY A 81 -1.66 -20.37 4.18
CA GLY A 81 -2.66 -20.00 5.18
C GLY A 81 -2.07 -19.70 6.55
N PHE A 82 -0.75 -19.82 6.74
CA PHE A 82 -0.11 -19.50 8.01
C PHE A 82 -0.52 -18.08 8.44
N CYS A 83 -0.35 -17.02 7.65
CA CYS A 83 -0.67 -15.68 8.15
C CYS A 83 -2.18 -15.37 8.30
N LEU A 84 -3.07 -16.26 7.84
CA LEU A 84 -4.52 -16.09 7.87
C LEU A 84 -5.11 -16.53 9.22
N THR A 85 -4.99 -15.63 10.20
CA THR A 85 -5.54 -15.78 11.56
C THR A 85 -6.43 -14.57 11.88
N ASP A 86 -7.02 -14.48 13.08
CA ASP A 86 -7.80 -13.31 13.47
C ASP A 86 -6.98 -12.01 13.42
N GLY A 87 -5.65 -12.10 13.58
CA GLY A 87 -4.74 -10.98 13.41
C GLY A 87 -4.69 -10.40 11.99
N TYR A 88 -5.13 -11.15 10.97
CA TYR A 88 -5.20 -10.71 9.58
C TYR A 88 -6.05 -9.45 9.41
N TRP A 89 -7.14 -9.31 10.18
CA TRP A 89 -8.05 -8.17 10.09
C TRP A 89 -7.41 -6.85 10.55
N GLY A 90 -6.27 -6.92 11.25
CA GLY A 90 -5.41 -5.77 11.52
C GLY A 90 -4.84 -5.08 10.28
N LEU A 91 -4.88 -5.75 9.12
CA LEU A 91 -4.54 -5.12 7.84
C LEU A 91 -5.51 -4.00 7.46
N ILE A 92 -6.76 -4.01 7.95
CA ILE A 92 -7.73 -2.93 7.69
C ILE A 92 -7.19 -1.59 8.22
N PRO A 93 -6.85 -1.44 9.51
CA PRO A 93 -6.27 -0.20 10.01
C PRO A 93 -4.86 0.08 9.46
N ALA A 94 -4.05 -0.94 9.18
CA ALA A 94 -2.72 -0.75 8.58
C ALA A 94 -2.79 -0.12 7.18
N TYR A 95 -3.61 -0.67 6.29
CA TYR A 95 -3.86 -0.08 4.96
C TYR A 95 -4.68 1.20 5.04
N GLY A 96 -5.54 1.33 6.06
CA GLY A 96 -6.25 2.57 6.36
C GLY A 96 -5.28 3.73 6.60
N ALA A 97 -4.19 3.51 7.34
CA ALA A 97 -3.14 4.51 7.53
C ALA A 97 -2.51 4.94 6.19
N MET A 98 -2.19 3.99 5.30
CA MET A 98 -1.68 4.28 3.96
C MET A 98 -2.68 5.11 3.15
N TRP A 99 -3.96 4.71 3.15
CA TRP A 99 -5.03 5.41 2.44
C TRP A 99 -5.18 6.85 2.92
N LEU A 100 -5.21 7.07 4.24
CA LEU A 100 -5.29 8.41 4.84
C LEU A 100 -4.07 9.26 4.52
N GLY A 101 -2.87 8.68 4.47
CA GLY A 101 -1.68 9.38 3.98
C GLY A 101 -1.84 9.85 2.53
N GLY A 102 -2.40 8.99 1.67
CA GLY A 102 -2.76 9.36 0.30
C GLY A 102 -3.77 10.50 0.25
N ARG A 103 -4.82 10.45 1.07
CA ARG A 103 -5.82 11.54 1.19
C ARG A 103 -5.18 12.85 1.63
N TRP A 104 -4.24 12.79 2.57
CA TRP A 104 -3.51 13.96 3.05
C TRP A 104 -2.65 14.58 1.95
N LEU A 105 -1.90 13.75 1.19
CA LEU A 105 -1.12 14.18 0.04
C LEU A 105 -2.00 14.82 -1.04
N ALA A 106 -3.21 14.30 -1.26
CA ALA A 106 -4.19 14.87 -2.19
C ALA A 106 -4.69 16.28 -1.78
N GLY A 107 -4.44 16.71 -0.54
CA GLY A 107 -4.74 18.07 -0.09
C GLY A 107 -3.57 19.06 -0.26
N ARG A 108 -2.39 18.59 -0.67
CA ARG A 108 -1.19 19.42 -0.82
C ARG A 108 -1.15 20.10 -2.19
N ALA A 109 -0.49 21.25 -2.28
CA ALA A 109 -0.27 21.93 -3.57
C ALA A 109 0.53 21.05 -4.55
N ASP A 110 1.50 20.29 -4.03
CA ASP A 110 2.22 19.27 -4.77
C ASP A 110 2.31 17.98 -3.93
N ALA A 111 1.53 16.96 -4.31
CA ALA A 111 1.53 15.65 -3.66
C ALA A 111 2.85 14.87 -3.82
N PHE A 112 3.70 15.22 -4.78
CA PHE A 112 4.99 14.55 -5.04
C PHE A 112 6.18 15.45 -4.68
N ALA A 113 5.95 16.53 -3.92
CA ALA A 113 7.03 17.29 -3.31
C ALA A 113 7.87 16.34 -2.42
N PRO A 114 9.21 16.26 -2.60
CA PRO A 114 10.03 15.19 -2.03
C PRO A 114 9.85 15.03 -0.52
N LEU A 115 9.84 16.14 0.21
CA LEU A 115 9.71 16.12 1.67
C LEU A 115 8.32 15.66 2.12
N ALA A 116 7.24 16.20 1.53
CA ALA A 116 5.88 15.83 1.90
C ALA A 116 5.60 14.36 1.56
N TYR A 117 5.95 13.94 0.34
CA TYR A 117 5.76 12.57 -0.12
C TYR A 117 6.58 11.58 0.70
N GLY A 118 7.88 11.86 0.91
CA GLY A 118 8.78 10.99 1.66
C GLY A 118 8.40 10.83 3.13
N ILE A 119 8.04 11.92 3.82
CA ILE A 119 7.59 11.86 5.22
C ILE A 119 6.27 11.11 5.34
N THR A 120 5.30 11.37 4.46
CA THR A 120 4.03 10.61 4.49
C THR A 120 4.28 9.13 4.26
N ALA A 121 5.03 8.78 3.23
CA ALA A 121 5.36 7.39 2.92
C ALA A 121 6.03 6.69 4.12
N LEU A 122 7.00 7.35 4.76
CA LEU A 122 7.69 6.81 5.94
C LEU A 122 6.73 6.63 7.12
N ILE A 123 6.02 7.68 7.54
CA ILE A 123 5.13 7.64 8.71
C ILE A 123 4.03 6.59 8.52
N THR A 124 3.40 6.53 7.35
CA THR A 124 2.33 5.56 7.12
C THR A 124 2.88 4.14 7.07
N THR A 125 4.06 3.93 6.49
CA THR A 125 4.71 2.59 6.45
C THR A 125 5.07 2.11 7.85
N LEU A 126 5.68 2.97 8.68
CA LEU A 126 5.99 2.64 10.07
C LEU A 126 4.72 2.35 10.88
N THR A 127 3.68 3.15 10.68
CA THR A 127 2.37 2.94 11.31
C THR A 127 1.77 1.60 10.90
N ALA A 128 1.77 1.31 9.59
CA ALA A 128 1.25 0.07 9.05
C ALA A 128 2.02 -1.14 9.59
N PHE A 129 3.35 -1.06 9.67
CA PHE A 129 4.20 -2.09 10.26
C PHE A 129 3.81 -2.40 11.71
N VAL A 130 3.75 -1.36 12.55
CA VAL A 130 3.39 -1.55 13.96
C VAL A 130 2.00 -2.16 14.09
N ILE A 131 1.00 -1.64 13.36
CA ILE A 131 -0.36 -2.18 13.40
C ILE A 131 -0.40 -3.63 12.94
N SER A 132 0.18 -3.96 11.78
CA SER A 132 0.14 -5.33 11.23
C SER A 132 0.85 -6.32 12.13
N THR A 133 2.01 -5.94 12.66
CA THR A 133 2.80 -6.80 13.54
C THR A 133 2.08 -7.01 14.87
N GLN A 134 1.61 -5.94 15.52
CA GLN A 134 0.94 -6.06 16.81
C GLN A 134 -0.38 -6.83 16.72
N THR A 135 -1.19 -6.57 15.70
CA THR A 135 -2.45 -7.32 15.52
C THR A 135 -2.20 -8.80 15.27
N TYR A 136 -1.15 -9.16 14.52
CA TYR A 136 -0.77 -10.56 14.35
C TYR A 136 -0.32 -11.20 15.67
N TYR A 137 0.62 -10.61 16.40
CA TYR A 137 1.12 -11.21 17.64
C TYR A 137 0.07 -11.22 18.77
N LEU A 138 -0.85 -10.27 18.80
CA LEU A 138 -1.93 -10.24 19.79
C LEU A 138 -3.05 -11.24 19.48
N PHE A 139 -3.47 -11.35 18.21
CA PHE A 139 -4.71 -12.03 17.84
C PHE A 139 -4.51 -13.32 17.03
N SER A 140 -3.28 -13.68 16.64
CA SER A 140 -3.07 -14.91 15.85
C SER A 140 -3.28 -16.21 16.60
N GLY A 141 -3.22 -16.20 17.94
CA GLY A 141 -3.28 -17.41 18.77
C GLY A 141 -2.04 -18.31 18.65
N ARG A 142 -0.93 -17.80 18.08
CA ARG A 142 0.27 -18.61 17.78
C ARG A 142 1.47 -18.34 18.65
N PHE A 143 1.45 -17.23 19.36
CA PHE A 143 2.52 -16.80 20.24
C PHE A 143 1.94 -16.57 21.63
N PRO A 144 2.75 -16.74 22.69
CA PRO A 144 2.41 -16.20 23.98
C PRO A 144 2.05 -14.72 23.85
N ASN A 145 0.92 -14.34 24.41
CA ASN A 145 0.44 -12.97 24.40
C ASN A 145 -0.05 -12.61 25.80
N ASN A 146 0.84 -12.02 26.61
CA ASN A 146 0.48 -11.44 27.91
C ASN A 146 0.18 -9.92 27.79
N GLY A 147 -0.07 -9.43 26.57
CA GLY A 147 -0.42 -8.04 26.27
C GLY A 147 0.61 -7.31 25.41
N VAL A 148 0.29 -6.04 25.12
CA VAL A 148 1.02 -5.20 24.15
C VAL A 148 2.50 -4.99 24.49
N LEU A 149 2.84 -4.91 25.79
CA LEU A 149 4.23 -4.68 26.21
C LEU A 149 5.18 -5.85 25.88
N GLU A 150 4.65 -7.07 25.83
CA GLU A 150 5.41 -8.23 25.40
C GLU A 150 5.45 -8.30 23.87
N THR A 151 4.29 -8.18 23.22
CA THR A 151 4.20 -8.36 21.75
C THR A 151 4.90 -7.26 20.95
N ILE A 152 5.15 -6.09 21.54
CA ILE A 152 5.90 -5.00 20.88
C ILE A 152 7.37 -5.35 20.64
N GLN A 153 7.89 -6.36 21.33
CA GLN A 153 9.26 -6.85 21.14
C GLN A 153 9.37 -7.82 19.96
N TYR A 154 8.25 -8.27 19.39
CA TYR A 154 8.24 -9.24 18.31
C TYR A 154 8.16 -8.61 16.93
N GLY A 155 8.62 -9.35 15.92
CA GLY A 155 8.49 -9.00 14.51
C GLY A 155 9.47 -7.98 13.96
N TRP A 156 10.43 -7.49 14.77
CA TRP A 156 11.46 -6.55 14.31
C TRP A 156 12.39 -7.12 13.23
N ASP A 157 12.53 -8.45 13.17
CA ASP A 157 13.28 -9.10 12.08
C ASP A 157 12.64 -8.86 10.70
N TYR A 158 11.33 -8.61 10.64
CA TYR A 158 10.64 -8.27 9.39
C TYR A 158 10.74 -6.79 9.02
N PHE A 159 11.16 -5.92 9.95
CA PHE A 159 11.19 -4.47 9.77
C PHE A 159 12.04 -4.03 8.55
N PRO A 160 13.28 -4.52 8.37
CA PRO A 160 14.12 -4.09 7.24
C PRO A 160 13.50 -4.43 5.89
N GLY A 161 12.91 -5.63 5.75
CA GLY A 161 12.24 -6.06 4.53
C GLY A 161 10.97 -5.25 4.27
N TYR A 162 10.13 -5.08 5.30
CA TYR A 162 8.87 -4.35 5.21
C TYR A 162 9.07 -2.90 4.75
N VAL A 163 9.99 -2.18 5.40
CA VAL A 163 10.30 -0.79 5.06
C VAL A 163 11.10 -0.69 3.75
N GLY A 164 12.04 -1.59 3.52
CA GLY A 164 12.90 -1.60 2.34
C GLY A 164 12.12 -1.79 1.05
N PHE A 165 11.23 -2.78 0.98
CA PHE A 165 10.39 -3.02 -0.20
C PHE A 165 9.38 -1.89 -0.42
N ALA A 166 8.78 -1.36 0.65
CA ALA A 166 7.93 -0.17 0.54
C ALA A 166 8.70 1.02 -0.04
N ALA A 167 9.90 1.30 0.50
CA ALA A 167 10.75 2.41 0.05
C ALA A 167 11.13 2.28 -1.44
N LEU A 168 11.45 1.06 -1.90
CA LEU A 168 11.72 0.78 -3.30
C LEU A 168 10.54 1.22 -4.20
N TYR A 169 9.33 0.76 -3.87
CA TYR A 169 8.15 1.12 -4.67
C TYR A 169 7.81 2.61 -4.59
N PHE A 170 7.94 3.23 -3.41
CA PHE A 170 7.74 4.67 -3.28
C PHE A 170 8.74 5.48 -4.13
N ALA A 171 10.00 5.06 -4.19
CA ALA A 171 11.03 5.67 -5.01
C ALA A 171 10.72 5.52 -6.52
N ILE A 172 10.29 4.33 -6.96
CA ILE A 172 9.87 4.08 -8.35
C ILE A 172 8.71 5.02 -8.73
N VAL A 173 7.67 5.06 -7.91
CA VAL A 173 6.48 5.91 -8.16
C VAL A 173 6.88 7.38 -8.23
N TRP A 174 7.74 7.84 -7.31
CA TRP A 174 8.23 9.21 -7.33
C TRP A 174 9.05 9.51 -8.59
N GLY A 175 9.95 8.61 -8.99
CA GLY A 175 10.73 8.72 -10.23
C GLY A 175 9.84 8.82 -11.48
N VAL A 176 8.85 7.93 -11.60
CA VAL A 176 7.87 7.96 -12.69
C VAL A 176 7.11 9.29 -12.70
N ALA A 177 6.64 9.76 -11.54
CA ALA A 177 5.94 11.04 -11.44
C ALA A 177 6.81 12.23 -11.90
N ARG A 178 8.12 12.20 -11.60
CA ARG A 178 9.08 13.24 -12.04
C ARG A 178 9.31 13.19 -13.54
N ILE A 179 9.48 12.00 -14.11
CA ILE A 179 9.65 11.79 -15.55
C ILE A 179 8.43 12.29 -16.33
N VAL A 180 7.21 11.90 -15.91
CA VAL A 180 5.96 12.34 -16.55
C VAL A 180 5.81 13.86 -16.50
N ARG A 181 6.20 14.51 -15.40
CA ARG A 181 6.19 15.97 -15.29
C ARG A 181 7.18 16.62 -16.23
N HIS A 182 8.40 16.07 -16.34
CA HIS A 182 9.42 16.59 -17.24
C HIS A 182 8.95 16.60 -18.70
N PHE A 183 8.38 15.48 -19.19
CA PHE A 183 7.87 15.40 -20.55
C PHE A 183 6.66 16.31 -20.82
N ARG A 184 5.79 16.51 -19.84
CA ARG A 184 4.67 17.46 -19.98
C ARG A 184 5.13 18.90 -20.13
N ILE A 185 6.16 19.30 -19.40
CA ILE A 185 6.73 20.65 -19.48
C ILE A 185 7.41 20.85 -20.85
N ALA A 186 8.17 19.86 -21.32
CA ALA A 186 8.82 19.90 -22.63
C ALA A 186 7.79 20.09 -23.77
N HIS A 187 6.72 19.29 -23.79
CA HIS A 187 5.68 19.43 -24.82
C HIS A 187 4.92 20.77 -24.76
N THR A 188 4.76 21.40 -23.60
CA THR A 188 4.16 22.75 -23.51
C THR A 188 5.11 23.87 -23.90
N ALA A 189 6.43 23.63 -23.92
CA ALA A 189 7.42 24.61 -24.35
C ALA A 189 7.61 24.61 -25.89
N GLU A 190 7.21 23.53 -26.56
CA GLU A 190 7.30 23.36 -28.01
C GLU A 190 6.00 23.69 -28.78
N ALA A 191 4.88 23.90 -28.06
CA ALA A 191 3.55 24.19 -28.61
C ALA A 191 3.17 25.67 -28.44
#